data_AF-A0A2K3MP23-F1
#
_entry.id   AF-A0A2K3MP23-F1
#
_cell.length_a   1.000
_cell.length_b   1.000
_cell.length_c   1.000
_cell.angle_alpha   90.00
_cell.angle_beta   90.00
_cell.angle_gamma   90.00
#
_symmetry.space_group_name_H-M   'P 1'
#
loop_
_entity.id
_entity.type
_entity.pdbx_description
1 polymer ?
#
loop_
_entity_poly.entity_id
_entity_poly.type
_entity_poly.pdbx_seq_one_letter_code
_entity_poly.pdbx_strand_id
1 'polypeptide(L)'
;MWTCVKAIQNFKTMFKAVIVIQSFFRGWIARKDACARRNQIVEIQRYCRGWLVKRNFLFQRDAIIKIQSVSRSLKCQKTLNCQKDAALEIQRFIRGHLTRNRILGSASNLRAADTGSCTSRPVGLRCFQLEAFMSAIVKLQRWWKGLLLLKRRIRSAILIQSCTRGWIARRKAIVETHCINVIEALKSQEYAALELQRYIRGHLTRNLLLGSASKLRAVAARCISKPTGCSSFQLELFLLQVVKLQRWWKNLMLHNLMTKSAIIIQSHIRGWIARRKTIVYKHYIIVIQSHWKGYVARKQSTKKLMDLRSRLQESSKNIDDSKRLINRLLAALSLLLNMKSLSDILHTCSTLDLATGHSQRCCEELVAAGAIDTLLRLIQTISRSIPDQEVLKHVLSTLRNLARYPHLLEVLIQRHNSIQTIVLELLRNKEEGFFIASELLKKICSTHKGVDAILKSPALLKRLRSLVEELTRKTTYQKRNVRGPTPSSAVIVRENTDRRLKEATEILKLLIHP
;
A
#
# COMPACT_ATOMS: atom_id res chain seq x y z
N MET A 1 58.12 53.64 -37.84
CA MET A 1 56.71 53.65 -37.35
C MET A 1 55.94 52.39 -37.78
N TRP A 2 55.99 51.98 -39.04
CA TRP A 2 55.25 50.81 -39.58
C TRP A 2 55.60 49.44 -38.97
N THR A 3 56.88 49.19 -38.64
CA THR A 3 57.34 47.94 -38.01
C THR A 3 56.76 47.73 -36.62
N CYS A 4 56.62 48.81 -35.84
CA CYS A 4 56.01 48.79 -34.51
C CYS A 4 54.51 48.46 -34.59
N VAL A 5 53.79 49.06 -35.54
CA VAL A 5 52.36 48.77 -35.76
C VAL A 5 52.14 47.31 -36.15
N LYS A 6 52.99 46.75 -37.03
CA LYS A 6 52.92 45.33 -37.43
C LYS A 6 53.21 44.39 -36.27
N ALA A 7 54.17 44.71 -35.41
CA ALA A 7 54.48 43.93 -34.21
C ALA A 7 53.32 43.93 -33.20
N ILE A 8 52.71 45.09 -32.95
CA ILE A 8 51.53 45.22 -32.06
C ILE A 8 50.34 44.42 -32.62
N GLN A 9 50.13 44.45 -33.94
CA GLN A 9 49.04 43.70 -34.57
C GLN A 9 49.26 42.18 -34.49
N ASN A 10 50.51 41.72 -34.71
CA ASN A 10 50.87 40.31 -34.55
C ASN A 10 50.69 39.83 -33.10
N PHE A 11 51.10 40.65 -32.12
CA PHE A 11 50.88 40.37 -30.70
C PHE A 11 49.39 40.26 -30.37
N LYS A 12 48.55 41.18 -30.85
CA LYS A 12 47.09 41.12 -30.68
C LYS A 12 46.50 39.83 -31.26
N THR A 13 46.96 39.39 -32.42
CA THR A 13 46.49 38.13 -33.06
C THR A 13 46.93 36.90 -32.26
N MET A 14 48.17 36.87 -31.80
CA MET A 14 48.68 35.78 -30.95
C MET A 14 47.91 35.69 -29.63
N PHE A 15 47.64 36.83 -28.98
CA PHE A 15 46.84 36.88 -27.76
C PHE A 15 45.42 36.36 -27.96
N LYS A 16 44.76 36.71 -29.07
CA LYS A 16 43.43 36.17 -29.40
C LYS A 16 43.46 34.65 -29.57
N ALA A 17 44.46 34.11 -30.27
CA ALA A 17 44.62 32.66 -30.45
C ALA A 17 44.86 31.94 -29.10
N VAL A 18 45.71 32.50 -28.24
CA VAL A 18 45.97 31.96 -26.90
C VAL A 18 44.69 31.95 -26.04
N ILE A 19 43.90 33.03 -26.05
CA ILE A 19 42.63 33.09 -25.32
C ILE A 19 41.66 32.00 -25.81
N VAL A 20 41.59 31.77 -27.12
CA VAL A 20 40.75 30.71 -27.70
C VAL A 20 41.22 29.34 -27.20
N ILE A 21 42.50 29.01 -27.33
CA ILE A 21 43.06 27.72 -26.87
C ILE A 21 42.82 27.51 -25.37
N GLN A 22 43.08 28.54 -24.55
CA GLN A 22 42.86 28.44 -23.11
C GLN A 22 41.38 28.27 -22.75
N SER A 23 40.46 28.89 -23.49
CA SER A 23 39.01 28.70 -23.26
C SER A 23 38.54 27.29 -23.62
N PHE A 24 39.05 26.71 -24.71
CA PHE A 24 38.82 25.31 -25.07
C PHE A 24 39.37 24.35 -24.01
N PHE A 25 40.58 24.60 -23.50
CA PHE A 25 41.20 23.78 -22.47
C PHE A 25 40.42 23.82 -21.15
N ARG A 26 40.02 25.02 -20.69
CA ARG A 26 39.14 25.17 -19.50
C ARG A 26 37.80 24.45 -19.70
N GLY A 27 37.22 24.56 -20.89
CA GLY A 27 35.99 23.84 -21.26
C GLY A 27 36.17 22.32 -21.25
N TRP A 28 37.32 21.81 -21.71
CA TRP A 28 37.63 20.38 -21.70
C TRP A 28 37.77 19.83 -20.27
N ILE A 29 38.49 20.54 -19.40
CA ILE A 29 38.61 20.17 -17.97
C ILE A 29 37.22 20.10 -17.32
N ALA A 30 36.40 21.14 -17.51
CA ALA A 30 35.07 21.18 -16.93
C ALA A 30 34.17 20.01 -17.39
N ARG A 31 34.26 19.64 -18.68
CA ARG A 31 33.53 18.48 -19.23
C ARG A 31 34.05 17.15 -18.68
N LYS A 32 35.36 16.99 -18.55
CA LYS A 32 35.99 15.79 -17.96
C LYS A 32 35.52 15.59 -16.52
N ASP A 33 35.55 16.66 -15.71
CA ASP A 33 35.12 16.62 -14.32
C ASP A 33 33.62 16.37 -14.18
N ALA A 34 32.80 16.95 -15.05
CA ALA A 34 31.36 16.70 -15.07
C ALA A 34 31.05 15.24 -15.43
N CYS A 35 31.78 14.64 -16.37
CA CYS A 35 31.65 13.23 -16.73
C CYS A 35 32.05 12.32 -15.55
N ALA A 36 33.17 12.61 -14.90
CA ALA A 36 33.63 11.86 -13.72
C ALA A 36 32.61 11.90 -12.58
N ARG A 37 32.08 13.09 -12.26
CA ARG A 37 31.02 13.24 -11.25
C ARG A 37 29.75 12.48 -11.63
N ARG A 38 29.35 12.51 -12.90
CA ARG A 38 28.18 11.75 -13.39
C ARG A 38 28.39 10.25 -13.20
N ASN A 39 29.57 9.72 -13.53
CA ASN A 39 29.87 8.29 -13.38
C ASN A 39 29.82 7.85 -11.91
N GLN A 40 30.39 8.65 -11.00
CA GLN A 40 30.28 8.39 -9.56
C GLN A 40 28.83 8.37 -9.07
N ILE A 41 27.99 9.31 -9.54
CA ILE A 41 26.56 9.34 -9.21
C ILE A 41 25.84 8.09 -9.73
N VAL A 42 26.10 7.69 -10.98
CA VAL A 42 25.50 6.49 -11.58
C VAL A 42 25.91 5.23 -10.82
N GLU A 43 27.16 5.15 -10.35
CA GLU A 43 27.64 4.03 -9.56
C GLU A 43 26.91 3.94 -8.20
N ILE A 44 26.78 5.06 -7.48
CA ILE A 44 26.01 5.11 -6.23
C ILE A 44 24.56 4.71 -6.48
N GLN A 45 23.94 5.24 -7.55
CA GLN A 45 22.56 4.89 -7.91
C GLN A 45 22.42 3.39 -8.20
N ARG A 46 23.37 2.78 -8.90
CA ARG A 46 23.41 1.34 -9.18
C ARG A 46 23.43 0.53 -7.87
N TYR A 47 24.30 0.89 -6.93
CA TYR A 47 24.39 0.21 -5.62
C TYR A 47 23.11 0.37 -4.81
N CYS A 48 22.54 1.59 -4.73
CA CYS A 48 21.29 1.83 -4.00
C CYS A 48 20.11 1.05 -4.59
N ARG A 49 19.98 1.00 -5.92
CA ARG A 49 18.94 0.22 -6.60
C ARG A 49 19.10 -1.27 -6.30
N GLY A 50 20.31 -1.81 -6.41
CA GLY A 50 20.59 -3.21 -6.08
C GLY A 50 20.29 -3.56 -4.62
N TRP A 51 20.69 -2.69 -3.69
CA TRP A 51 20.42 -2.87 -2.26
C TRP A 51 18.92 -2.87 -1.95
N LEU A 52 18.15 -1.95 -2.55
CA LEU A 52 16.70 -1.85 -2.32
C LEU A 52 15.97 -3.10 -2.79
N VAL A 53 16.30 -3.60 -3.99
CA VAL A 53 15.71 -4.85 -4.53
C VAL A 53 16.06 -6.03 -3.62
N LYS A 54 17.33 -6.18 -3.23
CA LYS A 54 17.78 -7.25 -2.33
C LYS A 54 17.07 -7.19 -0.98
N ARG A 55 16.92 -6.01 -0.39
CA ARG A 55 16.21 -5.82 0.88
C ARG A 55 14.75 -6.23 0.78
N ASN A 56 14.05 -5.79 -0.26
CA ASN A 56 12.64 -6.11 -0.46
C ASN A 56 12.43 -7.62 -0.67
N PHE A 57 13.30 -8.27 -1.46
CA PHE A 57 13.28 -9.71 -1.65
C PHE A 57 13.50 -10.47 -0.34
N LEU A 58 14.52 -10.08 0.45
CA LEU A 58 14.79 -10.72 1.74
C LEU A 58 13.61 -10.57 2.71
N PHE A 59 13.00 -9.38 2.76
CA PHE A 59 11.82 -9.14 3.60
C PHE A 59 10.64 -10.04 3.19
N GLN A 60 10.34 -10.14 1.89
CA GLN A 60 9.28 -11.02 1.38
C GLN A 60 9.59 -12.49 1.68
N ARG A 61 10.83 -12.94 1.43
CA ARG A 61 11.27 -14.30 1.72
C ARG A 61 11.12 -14.65 3.19
N ASP A 62 11.56 -13.76 4.09
CA ASP A 62 11.51 -14.01 5.53
C ASP A 62 10.05 -14.03 6.03
N ALA A 63 9.16 -13.18 5.47
CA ALA A 63 7.73 -13.24 5.73
C ALA A 63 7.11 -14.57 5.27
N ILE A 64 7.45 -15.05 4.06
CA ILE A 64 6.99 -16.33 3.52
C ILE A 64 7.45 -17.49 4.42
N ILE A 65 8.73 -17.51 4.83
CA ILE A 65 9.26 -18.55 5.72
C ILE A 65 8.50 -18.56 7.04
N LYS A 66 8.18 -17.38 7.59
CA LYS A 66 7.39 -17.26 8.82
C LYS A 66 5.98 -17.82 8.63
N ILE A 67 5.27 -17.45 7.56
CA ILE A 67 3.93 -17.98 7.25
C ILE A 67 3.97 -19.51 7.09
N GLN A 68 4.94 -20.02 6.33
CA GLN A 68 5.11 -21.46 6.11
C GLN A 68 5.38 -22.21 7.43
N SER A 69 6.20 -21.65 8.33
CA SER A 69 6.47 -22.24 9.64
C SER A 69 5.21 -22.34 10.51
N VAL A 70 4.39 -21.28 10.53
CA VAL A 70 3.11 -21.24 11.27
C VAL A 70 2.12 -22.24 10.69
N SER A 71 1.96 -22.28 9.36
CA SER A 71 1.09 -23.24 8.68
C SER A 71 1.50 -24.70 8.98
N ARG A 72 2.79 -25.02 8.90
CA ARG A 72 3.31 -26.35 9.26
C ARG A 72 3.05 -26.68 10.73
N SER A 73 3.23 -25.73 11.65
CA SER A 73 2.94 -25.90 13.07
C SER A 73 1.45 -26.15 13.33
N LEU A 74 0.57 -25.36 12.72
CA LEU A 74 -0.89 -25.52 12.86
C LEU A 74 -1.36 -26.87 12.32
N LYS A 75 -0.82 -27.33 11.18
CA LYS A 75 -1.12 -28.66 10.64
C LYS A 75 -0.74 -29.76 11.64
N CYS A 76 0.47 -29.68 12.20
CA CYS A 76 0.95 -30.63 13.21
C CYS A 76 0.07 -30.62 14.47
N GLN A 77 -0.28 -29.43 14.98
CA GLN A 77 -1.15 -29.27 16.16
C GLN A 77 -2.55 -29.84 15.93
N LYS A 78 -3.17 -29.60 14.76
CA LYS A 78 -4.47 -30.19 14.42
C LYS A 78 -4.42 -31.72 14.44
N THR A 79 -3.42 -32.31 13.79
CA THR A 79 -3.24 -33.78 13.81
C THR A 79 -3.05 -34.32 15.23
N LEU A 80 -2.24 -33.63 16.04
CA LEU A 80 -2.01 -34.01 17.43
C LEU A 80 -3.29 -33.91 18.27
N ASN A 81 -4.09 -32.87 18.09
CA ASN A 81 -5.36 -32.72 18.79
C ASN A 81 -6.35 -33.80 18.40
N CYS A 82 -6.52 -34.11 17.11
CA CYS A 82 -7.38 -35.23 16.68
C CYS A 82 -6.94 -36.57 17.29
N GLN A 83 -5.63 -36.81 17.40
CA GLN A 83 -5.11 -38.02 18.04
C GLN A 83 -5.38 -38.03 19.56
N LYS A 84 -5.28 -36.88 20.23
CA LYS A 84 -5.61 -36.74 21.64
C LYS A 84 -7.10 -36.98 21.88
N ASP A 85 -7.96 -36.39 21.06
CA ASP A 85 -9.42 -36.56 21.18
C ASP A 85 -9.80 -38.03 21.00
N ALA A 86 -9.26 -38.71 19.98
CA ALA A 86 -9.45 -40.14 19.79
C ALA A 86 -8.96 -40.97 20.99
N ALA A 87 -7.79 -40.64 21.56
CA ALA A 87 -7.26 -41.32 22.74
C ALA A 87 -8.14 -41.10 23.98
N LEU A 88 -8.63 -39.87 24.20
CA LEU A 88 -9.55 -39.53 25.29
C LEU A 88 -10.88 -40.28 25.16
N GLU A 89 -11.38 -40.45 23.94
CA GLU A 89 -12.60 -41.20 23.68
C GLU A 89 -12.46 -42.69 23.99
N ILE A 90 -11.33 -43.30 23.57
CA ILE A 90 -11.00 -44.69 23.94
C ILE A 90 -10.90 -44.82 25.46
N GLN A 91 -10.17 -43.92 26.13
CA GLN A 91 -10.04 -43.92 27.59
C GLN A 91 -11.39 -43.76 28.29
N ARG A 92 -12.27 -42.89 27.79
CA ARG A 92 -13.64 -42.70 28.30
C ARG A 92 -14.44 -43.99 28.21
N PHE A 93 -14.40 -44.68 27.07
CA PHE A 93 -15.12 -45.94 26.87
C PHE A 93 -14.60 -47.04 27.80
N ILE A 94 -13.27 -47.18 27.92
CA ILE A 94 -12.64 -48.16 28.82
C ILE A 94 -13.02 -47.89 30.28
N ARG A 95 -12.96 -46.64 30.73
CA ARG A 95 -13.39 -46.26 32.09
C ARG A 95 -14.87 -46.59 32.33
N GLY A 96 -15.74 -46.26 31.37
CA GLY A 96 -17.16 -46.59 31.44
C GLY A 96 -17.42 -48.10 31.51
N HIS A 97 -16.71 -48.89 30.70
CA HIS A 97 -16.78 -50.35 30.71
C HIS A 97 -16.30 -50.93 32.06
N LEU A 98 -15.18 -50.44 32.60
CA LEU A 98 -14.68 -50.88 33.92
C LEU A 98 -15.67 -50.58 35.05
N THR A 99 -16.29 -49.39 35.05
CA THR A 99 -17.33 -49.04 36.03
C THR A 99 -18.56 -49.91 35.87
N ARG A 100 -19.05 -50.13 34.64
CA ARG A 100 -20.21 -51.00 34.37
C ARG A 100 -19.93 -52.45 34.79
N ASN A 101 -18.73 -52.98 34.54
CA ASN A 101 -18.34 -54.31 34.99
C ASN A 101 -18.18 -54.41 36.50
N ARG A 102 -17.79 -53.34 37.21
CA ARG A 102 -17.87 -53.32 38.68
C ARG A 102 -19.31 -53.40 39.16
N ILE A 103 -20.21 -52.60 38.60
CA ILE A 103 -21.64 -52.61 38.97
C ILE A 103 -22.31 -53.94 38.64
N LEU A 104 -22.07 -54.48 37.43
CA LEU A 104 -22.59 -55.78 37.03
C LEU A 104 -21.92 -56.93 37.79
N GLY A 105 -20.64 -56.82 38.13
CA GLY A 105 -19.93 -57.75 39.03
C GLY A 105 -20.52 -57.77 40.43
N SER A 106 -20.91 -56.60 40.96
CA SER A 106 -21.66 -56.47 42.21
C SER A 106 -23.09 -57.01 42.08
N ALA A 107 -23.73 -56.90 40.92
CA ALA A 107 -25.06 -57.47 40.66
C ALA A 107 -25.03 -59.00 40.43
N SER A 108 -23.95 -59.54 39.85
CA SER A 108 -23.74 -60.99 39.72
C SER A 108 -23.38 -61.63 41.06
N ASN A 109 -22.73 -60.90 41.98
CA ASN A 109 -22.54 -61.37 43.35
C ASN A 109 -23.85 -61.42 44.15
N LEU A 110 -24.94 -60.81 43.66
CA LEU A 110 -26.29 -60.95 44.23
C LEU A 110 -27.15 -62.02 43.52
N ARG A 111 -26.69 -62.61 42.41
CA ARG A 111 -27.45 -63.58 41.59
C ARG A 111 -26.67 -64.85 41.23
N ALA A 112 -25.53 -65.11 41.87
CA ALA A 112 -24.74 -66.33 41.69
C ALA A 112 -24.72 -67.20 42.97
N ALA A 113 -25.84 -67.17 43.71
CA ALA A 113 -26.30 -68.30 44.50
C ALA A 113 -27.54 -68.85 43.77
N ASP A 114 -27.35 -69.44 42.59
CA ASP A 114 -27.96 -70.73 42.26
C ASP A 114 -27.74 -71.13 40.80
N THR A 115 -27.43 -72.42 40.69
CA THR A 115 -27.54 -73.32 39.53
C THR A 115 -26.35 -73.37 38.56
N GLY A 116 -25.69 -74.52 38.60
CA GLY A 116 -24.49 -74.85 37.87
C GLY A 116 -24.72 -75.35 36.44
N SER A 117 -23.75 -74.97 35.61
CA SER A 117 -23.06 -75.78 34.59
C SER A 117 -23.89 -76.41 33.47
N CYS A 118 -23.88 -75.76 32.30
CA CYS A 118 -23.36 -76.41 31.08
C CYS A 118 -23.10 -75.44 29.90
N THR A 119 -22.10 -75.81 29.09
CA THR A 119 -21.88 -75.51 27.65
C THR A 119 -21.19 -74.23 27.14
N SER A 120 -20.17 -74.50 26.33
CA SER A 120 -19.66 -73.77 25.15
C SER A 120 -18.76 -72.53 25.34
N ARG A 121 -17.46 -72.73 25.11
CA ARG A 121 -16.42 -71.70 24.94
C ARG A 121 -16.38 -71.23 23.48
N PRO A 122 -16.47 -69.92 23.17
CA PRO A 122 -16.08 -69.40 21.86
C PRO A 122 -14.61 -68.93 21.90
N VAL A 123 -13.73 -69.61 21.16
CA VAL A 123 -12.29 -69.31 21.05
C VAL A 123 -11.99 -68.15 20.07
N GLY A 124 -12.99 -67.52 19.46
CA GLY A 124 -12.79 -66.55 18.37
C GLY A 124 -12.43 -65.11 18.74
N LEU A 125 -12.73 -64.61 19.95
CA LEU A 125 -12.65 -63.15 20.23
C LEU A 125 -11.29 -62.66 20.78
N ARG A 126 -10.41 -63.56 21.24
CA ARG A 126 -9.11 -63.19 21.84
C ARG A 126 -8.00 -62.94 20.81
N CYS A 127 -8.00 -63.62 19.66
CA CYS A 127 -6.95 -63.44 18.65
C CYS A 127 -6.98 -62.05 17.99
N PHE A 128 -8.17 -61.54 17.63
CA PHE A 128 -8.28 -60.25 16.93
C PHE A 128 -7.90 -59.06 17.84
N GLN A 129 -8.21 -59.14 19.15
CA GLN A 129 -7.81 -58.13 20.13
C GLN A 129 -6.29 -58.12 20.37
N LEU A 130 -5.65 -59.30 20.39
CA LEU A 130 -4.20 -59.43 20.50
C LEU A 130 -3.48 -58.88 19.25
N GLU A 131 -3.98 -59.16 18.04
CA GLU A 131 -3.41 -58.60 16.82
C GLU A 131 -3.54 -57.07 16.73
N ALA A 132 -4.72 -56.53 17.09
CA ALA A 132 -4.93 -55.09 17.16
C ALA A 132 -4.01 -54.42 18.19
N PHE A 133 -3.80 -55.05 19.33
CA PHE A 133 -2.88 -54.59 20.38
C PHE A 133 -1.41 -54.62 19.91
N MET A 134 -0.98 -55.71 19.27
CA MET A 134 0.37 -55.83 18.71
C MET A 134 0.63 -54.81 17.60
N SER A 135 -0.36 -54.54 16.73
CA SER A 135 -0.28 -53.50 15.70
C SER A 135 -0.14 -52.09 16.30
N ALA A 136 -0.85 -51.81 17.41
CA ALA A 136 -0.72 -50.54 18.13
C ALA A 136 0.66 -50.38 18.78
N ILE A 137 1.22 -51.45 19.37
CA ILE A 137 2.58 -51.45 19.94
C ILE A 137 3.62 -51.15 18.86
N VAL A 138 3.53 -51.81 17.70
CA VAL A 138 4.49 -51.58 16.60
C VAL A 138 4.41 -50.14 16.07
N LYS A 139 3.20 -49.56 15.98
CA LYS A 139 3.02 -48.15 15.60
C LYS A 139 3.67 -47.21 16.63
N LEU A 140 3.50 -47.50 17.93
CA LEU A 140 4.10 -46.72 19.02
C LEU A 140 5.64 -46.82 18.99
N GLN A 141 6.18 -48.01 18.76
CA GLN A 141 7.62 -48.24 18.62
C GLN A 141 8.21 -47.53 17.39
N ARG A 142 7.52 -47.56 16.24
CA ARG A 142 7.93 -46.83 15.04
C ARG A 142 7.90 -45.31 15.25
N TRP A 143 6.86 -44.80 15.91
CA TRP A 143 6.76 -43.39 16.28
C TRP A 143 7.91 -42.96 17.20
N TRP A 144 8.19 -43.76 18.24
CA TRP A 144 9.28 -43.48 19.18
C TRP A 144 10.66 -43.47 18.50
N LYS A 145 10.92 -44.43 17.59
CA LYS A 145 12.13 -44.43 16.76
C LYS A 145 12.23 -43.17 15.90
N GLY A 146 11.13 -42.71 15.31
CA GLY A 146 11.06 -41.45 14.55
C GLY A 146 11.36 -40.21 15.40
N LEU A 147 10.81 -40.14 16.62
CA LEU A 147 11.05 -39.07 17.57
C LEU A 147 12.54 -39.02 18.00
N LEU A 148 13.15 -40.17 18.26
CA LEU A 148 14.55 -40.28 18.62
C LEU A 148 15.48 -39.79 17.49
N LEU A 149 15.13 -40.13 16.25
CA LEU A 149 15.87 -39.73 15.05
C LEU A 149 15.77 -38.22 14.81
N LEU A 150 14.59 -37.63 15.04
CA LEU A 150 14.39 -36.18 14.99
C LEU A 150 15.22 -35.46 16.07
N LYS A 151 15.24 -35.99 17.30
CA LYS A 151 16.04 -35.43 18.40
C LYS A 151 17.55 -35.48 18.10
N ARG A 152 18.03 -36.56 17.45
CA ARG A 152 19.40 -36.66 16.95
C ARG A 152 19.69 -35.62 15.87
N ARG A 153 18.83 -35.48 14.86
CA ARG A 153 18.98 -34.47 13.79
C ARG A 153 19.02 -33.04 14.32
N ILE A 154 18.16 -32.71 15.29
CA ILE A 154 18.15 -31.39 15.93
C ILE A 154 19.46 -31.13 16.68
N ARG A 155 19.97 -32.12 17.44
CA ARG A 155 21.28 -31.97 18.13
C ARG A 155 22.43 -31.76 17.15
N SER A 156 22.49 -32.53 16.07
CA SER A 156 23.51 -32.35 15.02
C SER A 156 23.40 -30.97 14.35
N ALA A 157 22.19 -30.51 14.05
CA ALA A 157 21.97 -29.18 13.48
C ALA A 157 22.43 -28.06 14.43
N ILE A 158 22.12 -28.15 15.73
CA ILE A 158 22.58 -27.18 16.73
C ILE A 158 24.12 -27.14 16.81
N LEU A 159 24.78 -28.30 16.73
CA LEU A 159 26.23 -28.42 16.79
C LEU A 159 26.91 -27.82 15.55
N ILE A 160 26.37 -28.05 14.35
CA ILE A 160 26.84 -27.41 13.12
C ILE A 160 26.61 -25.89 13.17
N GLN A 161 25.45 -25.46 13.66
CA GLN A 161 25.11 -24.04 13.79
C GLN A 161 25.98 -23.32 14.83
N SER A 162 26.35 -23.97 15.95
CA SER A 162 27.25 -23.38 16.94
C SER A 162 28.69 -23.29 16.42
N CYS A 163 29.19 -24.32 15.74
CA CYS A 163 30.51 -24.32 15.10
C CYS A 163 30.63 -23.23 14.03
N THR A 164 29.62 -23.08 13.16
CA THR A 164 29.61 -22.05 12.11
C THR A 164 29.55 -20.64 12.68
N ARG A 165 28.69 -20.39 13.68
CA ARG A 165 28.65 -19.09 14.40
C ARG A 165 29.99 -18.77 15.06
N GLY A 166 30.61 -19.76 15.72
CA GLY A 166 31.94 -19.61 16.32
C GLY A 166 33.05 -19.33 15.31
N TRP A 167 33.03 -20.00 14.16
CA TRP A 167 33.99 -19.76 13.07
C TRP A 167 33.87 -18.34 12.48
N ILE A 168 32.63 -17.87 12.26
CA ILE A 168 32.38 -16.50 11.78
C ILE A 168 32.89 -15.46 12.79
N ALA A 169 32.60 -15.67 14.09
CA ALA A 169 33.05 -14.76 15.15
C ALA A 169 34.59 -14.68 15.23
N ARG A 170 35.28 -15.83 15.19
CA ARG A 170 36.75 -15.87 15.19
C ARG A 170 37.35 -15.21 13.95
N ARG A 171 36.78 -15.44 12.76
CA ARG A 171 37.25 -14.81 11.53
C ARG A 171 37.10 -13.29 11.56
N LYS A 172 36.01 -12.79 12.13
CA LYS A 172 35.78 -11.35 12.32
C LYS A 172 36.79 -10.75 13.32
N ALA A 173 37.03 -11.43 14.43
CA ALA A 173 38.01 -11.01 15.44
C ALA A 173 39.43 -10.95 14.86
N ILE A 174 39.86 -11.95 14.07
CA ILE A 174 41.18 -11.95 13.43
C ILE A 174 41.36 -10.73 12.50
N VAL A 175 40.34 -10.40 11.69
CA VAL A 175 40.39 -9.23 10.81
C VAL A 175 40.44 -7.93 11.62
N GLU A 176 39.66 -7.82 12.70
CA GLU A 176 39.68 -6.65 13.59
C GLU A 176 41.04 -6.51 14.31
N THR A 177 41.62 -7.59 14.83
CA THR A 177 42.97 -7.59 15.44
C THR A 177 44.05 -7.21 14.43
N HIS A 178 43.98 -7.72 13.19
CA HIS A 178 44.93 -7.33 12.16
C HIS A 178 44.84 -5.82 11.82
N CYS A 179 43.63 -5.28 11.69
CA CYS A 179 43.43 -3.84 11.50
C CYS A 179 43.94 -3.01 12.69
N ILE A 180 43.74 -3.46 13.93
CA ILE A 180 44.24 -2.78 15.13
C ILE A 180 45.77 -2.80 15.15
N ASN A 181 46.40 -3.95 14.88
CA ASN A 181 47.87 -4.07 14.85
C ASN A 181 48.50 -3.20 13.76
N VAL A 182 47.86 -3.06 12.59
CA VAL A 182 48.31 -2.15 11.52
C VAL A 182 48.23 -0.69 11.96
N ILE A 183 47.16 -0.30 12.65
CA ILE A 183 47.00 1.06 13.19
C ILE A 183 48.02 1.34 14.32
N GLU A 184 48.28 0.37 15.20
CA GLU A 184 49.28 0.50 16.26
C GLU A 184 50.70 0.57 15.71
N ALA A 185 51.02 -0.18 14.65
CA ALA A 185 52.30 -0.08 13.95
C ALA A 185 52.51 1.31 13.31
N LEU A 186 51.47 1.87 12.67
CA LEU A 186 51.52 3.23 12.12
C LEU A 186 51.72 4.29 13.21
N LYS A 187 51.04 4.16 14.36
CA LYS A 187 51.26 5.05 15.50
C LYS A 187 52.67 4.94 16.08
N SER A 188 53.23 3.74 16.15
CA SER A 188 54.61 3.52 16.62
C SER A 188 55.63 4.25 15.73
N GLN A 189 55.41 4.28 14.41
CA GLN A 189 56.24 5.05 13.48
C GLN A 189 56.10 6.57 13.68
N GLU A 190 54.90 7.07 13.97
CA GLU A 190 54.69 8.49 14.31
C GLU A 190 55.39 8.89 15.62
N TYR A 191 55.34 8.04 16.65
CA TYR A 191 56.04 8.28 17.92
C TYR A 191 57.57 8.28 17.75
N ALA A 192 58.11 7.38 16.93
CA ALA A 192 59.55 7.37 16.61
C ALA A 192 59.98 8.65 15.88
N ALA A 193 59.15 9.15 14.95
CA ALA A 193 59.40 10.43 14.26
C ALA A 193 59.34 11.64 15.20
N LEU A 194 58.38 11.67 16.13
CA LEU A 194 58.27 12.72 17.15
C LEU A 194 59.47 12.72 18.11
N GLU A 195 59.99 11.55 18.46
CA GLU A 195 61.14 11.41 19.35
C GLU A 195 62.43 11.89 18.67
N LEU A 196 62.59 11.60 17.37
CA LEU A 196 63.66 12.12 16.53
C LEU A 196 63.60 13.65 16.43
N GLN A 197 62.41 14.22 16.22
CA GLN A 197 62.20 15.68 16.21
C GLN A 197 62.47 16.32 17.57
N ARG A 198 62.12 15.65 18.68
CA ARG A 198 62.40 16.10 20.06
C ARG A 198 63.91 16.13 20.33
N TYR A 199 64.63 15.09 19.90
CA TYR A 199 66.08 15.02 20.03
C TYR A 199 66.78 16.11 19.21
N ILE A 200 66.37 16.32 17.96
CA ILE A 200 66.90 17.39 17.09
C ILE A 200 66.63 18.78 17.69
N ARG A 201 65.42 19.03 18.19
CA ARG A 201 65.11 20.30 18.90
C ARG A 201 65.97 20.47 20.14
N GLY A 202 66.12 19.43 20.97
CA GLY A 202 66.95 19.47 22.16
C GLY A 202 68.44 19.66 21.87
N HIS A 203 68.95 19.14 20.75
CA HIS A 203 70.30 19.37 20.27
C HIS A 203 70.50 20.83 19.84
N LEU A 204 69.55 21.41 19.11
CA LEU A 204 69.54 22.83 18.77
C LEU A 204 69.50 23.74 20.01
N THR A 205 68.65 23.44 21.00
CA THR A 205 68.59 24.22 22.25
C THR A 205 69.87 24.08 23.09
N ARG A 206 70.48 22.88 23.13
CA ARG A 206 71.77 22.67 23.81
C ARG A 206 72.91 23.41 23.14
N ASN A 207 72.95 23.49 21.80
CA ASN A 207 73.97 24.27 21.10
C ASN A 207 73.80 25.78 21.32
N LEU A 208 72.57 26.27 21.44
CA LEU A 208 72.27 27.67 21.85
C LEU A 208 72.66 27.96 23.31
N LEU A 209 72.45 27.01 24.23
CA LEU A 209 72.85 27.13 25.64
C LEU A 209 74.36 26.97 25.84
N LEU A 210 75.04 26.11 25.08
CA LEU A 210 76.49 25.94 25.13
C LEU A 210 77.24 27.16 24.56
N GLY A 211 76.64 27.89 23.61
CA GLY A 211 77.11 29.21 23.19
C GLY A 211 76.94 30.31 24.27
N SER A 212 76.11 30.05 25.28
CA SER A 212 75.81 30.97 26.40
C SER A 212 76.48 30.57 27.72
N ALA A 213 76.98 29.33 27.84
CA ALA A 213 77.51 28.73 29.06
C ALA A 213 79.04 28.85 29.21
N SER A 214 79.72 29.60 28.35
CA SER A 214 81.11 30.02 28.54
C SER A 214 81.27 31.16 29.57
N LYS A 215 80.17 31.66 30.18
CA LYS A 215 80.20 32.75 31.16
C LYS A 215 79.80 32.41 32.61
N LEU A 216 79.44 31.16 32.96
CA LEU A 216 78.99 30.81 34.32
C LEU A 216 79.59 29.49 34.82
N ARG A 217 80.91 29.44 35.00
CA ARG A 217 81.58 28.32 35.66
C ARG A 217 82.59 28.81 36.70
N ALA A 218 82.08 29.53 37.69
CA ALA A 218 82.71 29.68 38.99
C ALA A 218 81.60 29.58 40.04
N VAL A 219 81.89 28.91 41.16
CA VAL A 219 81.02 28.70 42.33
C VAL A 219 80.11 27.46 42.23
N ALA A 220 80.56 26.37 42.86
CA ALA A 220 79.86 25.63 43.92
C ALA A 220 80.30 24.16 43.95
N ALA A 221 81.44 23.94 44.61
CA ALA A 221 81.81 22.64 45.14
C ALA A 221 81.19 22.44 46.54
N ARG A 222 81.12 21.17 46.96
CA ARG A 222 81.03 20.65 48.34
C ARG A 222 79.62 20.37 48.91
N CYS A 223 79.26 19.08 49.00
CA CYS A 223 79.39 18.27 50.23
C CYS A 223 78.59 16.96 50.13
N ILE A 224 79.18 15.90 50.69
CA ILE A 224 78.72 14.51 50.79
C ILE A 224 78.57 14.18 52.29
N SER A 225 77.52 13.45 52.71
CA SER A 225 77.62 12.34 53.68
C SER A 225 76.26 11.68 54.01
N LYS A 226 76.30 10.37 54.31
CA LYS A 226 75.21 9.44 54.77
C LYS A 226 75.55 8.95 56.22
N PRO A 227 74.97 7.85 56.79
CA PRO A 227 73.66 7.67 57.46
C PRO A 227 73.77 6.96 58.86
N THR A 228 72.65 6.72 59.61
CA THR A 228 72.27 5.44 60.29
C THR A 228 71.08 5.60 61.27
N GLY A 229 70.12 4.63 61.27
CA GLY A 229 69.06 4.47 62.29
C GLY A 229 67.76 3.79 61.79
N CYS A 230 67.73 2.45 61.76
CA CYS A 230 66.69 1.51 61.28
C CYS A 230 66.01 0.88 62.55
N SER A 231 64.70 0.67 62.73
CA SER A 231 63.82 -0.22 61.94
C SER A 231 62.30 0.00 62.16
N SER A 232 61.83 0.84 63.11
CA SER A 232 60.38 1.05 63.34
C SER A 232 59.77 2.12 62.43
N PHE A 233 60.47 3.26 62.27
CA PHE A 233 60.09 4.35 61.37
C PHE A 233 60.07 3.91 59.90
N GLN A 234 60.93 2.94 59.55
CA GLN A 234 61.06 2.43 58.19
C GLN A 234 59.84 1.59 57.77
N LEU A 235 59.22 0.87 58.72
CA LEU A 235 58.00 0.09 58.48
C LEU A 235 56.76 0.99 58.38
N GLU A 236 56.69 2.03 59.22
CA GLU A 236 55.59 3.00 59.22
C GLU A 236 55.63 3.90 57.97
N LEU A 237 56.84 4.34 57.56
CA LEU A 237 57.06 4.98 56.26
C LEU A 237 56.68 4.05 55.11
N PHE A 238 57.06 2.77 55.16
CA PHE A 238 56.71 1.80 54.12
C PHE A 238 55.19 1.63 53.99
N LEU A 239 54.46 1.48 55.11
CA LEU A 239 53.00 1.40 55.12
C LEU A 239 52.34 2.68 54.58
N LEU A 240 52.85 3.87 54.93
CA LEU A 240 52.38 5.14 54.38
C LEU A 240 52.62 5.25 52.86
N GLN A 241 53.76 4.74 52.35
CA GLN A 241 54.00 4.69 50.91
C GLN A 241 53.07 3.69 50.20
N VAL A 242 52.78 2.54 50.82
CA VAL A 242 51.81 1.56 50.29
C VAL A 242 50.41 2.16 50.23
N VAL A 243 49.95 2.88 51.26
CA VAL A 243 48.64 3.56 51.25
C VAL A 243 48.58 4.67 50.20
N LYS A 244 49.66 5.45 50.02
CA LYS A 244 49.76 6.45 48.94
C LYS A 244 49.67 5.81 47.56
N LEU A 245 50.37 4.69 47.34
CA LEU A 245 50.32 3.94 46.10
C LEU A 245 48.93 3.36 45.83
N GLN A 246 48.27 2.83 46.87
CA GLN A 246 46.89 2.35 46.78
C GLN A 246 45.89 3.48 46.47
N ARG A 247 46.02 4.65 47.10
CA ARG A 247 45.19 5.83 46.79
C ARG A 247 45.43 6.33 45.38
N TRP A 248 46.69 6.40 44.95
CA TRP A 248 47.05 6.77 43.57
C TRP A 248 46.44 5.80 42.56
N TRP A 249 46.53 4.48 42.81
CA TRP A 249 45.95 3.46 41.94
C TRP A 249 44.43 3.56 41.87
N LYS A 250 43.75 3.79 43.01
CA LYS A 250 42.29 4.01 43.03
C LYS A 250 41.88 5.24 42.22
N ASN A 251 42.62 6.35 42.34
CA ASN A 251 42.37 7.57 41.57
C ASN A 251 42.64 7.37 40.06
N LEU A 252 43.69 6.63 39.71
CA LEU A 252 44.00 6.29 38.32
C LEU A 252 42.89 5.41 37.70
N MET A 253 42.38 4.43 38.45
CA MET A 253 41.26 3.58 38.01
C MET A 253 39.97 4.39 37.83
N LEU A 254 39.67 5.31 38.76
CA LEU A 254 38.51 6.20 38.64
C LEU A 254 38.63 7.13 37.42
N HIS A 255 39.80 7.72 37.20
CA HIS A 255 40.07 8.55 36.02
C HIS A 255 39.95 7.74 34.70
N ASN A 256 40.44 6.49 34.68
CA ASN A 256 40.29 5.60 33.53
C ASN A 256 38.82 5.24 33.28
N LEU A 257 38.00 5.07 34.33
CA LEU A 257 36.56 4.86 34.18
C LEU A 257 35.85 6.11 33.64
N MET A 258 36.17 7.30 34.17
CA MET A 258 35.59 8.57 33.72
C MET A 258 35.96 8.87 32.27
N THR A 259 37.21 8.62 31.85
CA THR A 259 37.64 8.80 30.46
C THR A 259 36.94 7.82 29.51
N LYS A 260 36.78 6.55 29.88
CA LYS A 260 35.98 5.58 29.10
C LYS A 260 34.53 6.04 28.93
N SER A 261 33.88 6.47 30.01
CA SER A 261 32.52 7.00 29.98
C SER A 261 32.41 8.27 29.13
N ALA A 262 33.37 9.19 29.25
CA ALA A 262 33.42 10.40 28.44
C ALA A 262 33.58 10.07 26.94
N ILE A 263 34.43 9.11 26.58
CA ILE A 263 34.59 8.65 25.19
C ILE A 263 33.27 8.08 24.65
N ILE A 264 32.55 7.29 25.44
CA ILE A 264 31.24 6.73 25.05
C ILE A 264 30.25 7.88 24.81
N ILE A 265 30.10 8.81 25.75
CA ILE A 265 29.19 9.96 25.63
C ILE A 265 29.56 10.81 24.39
N GLN A 266 30.83 11.15 24.23
CA GLN A 266 31.33 11.90 23.08
C GLN A 266 31.07 11.19 21.75
N SER A 267 31.22 9.85 21.71
CA SER A 267 30.93 9.06 20.51
C SER A 267 29.45 9.13 20.13
N HIS A 268 28.55 9.06 21.12
CA HIS A 268 27.11 9.19 20.90
C HIS A 268 26.73 10.58 20.42
N ILE A 269 27.31 11.63 21.01
CA ILE A 269 27.08 13.03 20.60
C ILE A 269 27.58 13.27 19.18
N ARG A 270 28.81 12.85 18.85
CA ARG A 270 29.36 12.95 17.49
C ARG A 270 28.48 12.23 16.48
N GLY A 271 28.01 11.02 16.81
CA GLY A 271 27.09 10.26 15.98
C GLY A 271 25.72 10.93 15.83
N TRP A 272 25.20 11.58 16.87
CA TRP A 272 23.96 12.36 16.80
C TRP A 272 24.10 13.59 15.90
N ILE A 273 25.17 14.37 16.03
CA ILE A 273 25.45 15.54 15.18
C ILE A 273 25.57 15.12 13.71
N ALA A 274 26.31 14.04 13.42
CA ALA A 274 26.49 13.53 12.06
C ALA A 274 25.15 13.09 11.42
N ARG A 275 24.30 12.41 12.19
CA ARG A 275 22.94 12.03 11.74
C ARG A 275 22.08 13.25 11.48
N ARG A 276 22.12 14.26 12.36
CA ARG A 276 21.35 15.50 12.20
C ARG A 276 21.78 16.28 10.95
N LYS A 277 23.08 16.43 10.71
CA LYS A 277 23.61 17.03 9.46
C LYS A 277 23.13 16.25 8.22
N THR A 278 23.20 14.92 8.26
CA THR A 278 22.75 14.07 7.14
C THR A 278 21.27 14.25 6.85
N ILE A 279 20.43 14.37 7.88
CA ILE A 279 18.98 14.61 7.73
C ILE A 279 18.73 15.96 7.02
N VAL A 280 19.41 17.02 7.47
CA VAL A 280 19.29 18.36 6.88
C VAL A 280 19.72 18.36 5.41
N TYR A 281 20.89 17.77 5.08
CA TYR A 281 21.33 17.66 3.69
C TYR A 281 20.38 16.84 2.82
N LYS A 282 19.85 15.72 3.34
CA LYS A 282 18.85 14.92 2.63
C LYS A 282 17.58 15.73 2.36
N HIS A 283 17.12 16.52 3.33
CA HIS A 283 15.96 17.39 3.15
C HIS A 283 16.18 18.37 2.01
N TYR A 284 17.31 19.09 1.99
CA TYR A 284 17.63 20.01 0.89
C TYR A 284 17.72 19.31 -0.48
N ILE A 285 18.35 18.13 -0.54
CA ILE A 285 18.41 17.35 -1.78
C ILE A 285 17.01 16.97 -2.27
N ILE A 286 16.13 16.52 -1.37
CA ILE A 286 14.75 16.15 -1.71
C ILE A 286 13.98 17.35 -2.24
N VAL A 287 14.12 18.53 -1.61
CA VAL A 287 13.45 19.76 -2.03
C VAL A 287 13.93 20.20 -3.42
N ILE A 288 15.23 20.17 -3.68
CA ILE A 288 15.78 20.51 -5.00
C ILE A 288 15.29 19.50 -6.06
N GLN A 289 15.32 18.21 -5.73
CA GLN A 289 14.86 17.16 -6.63
C GLN A 289 13.36 17.25 -6.93
N SER A 290 12.53 17.61 -5.95
CA SER A 290 11.08 17.76 -6.16
C SER A 290 10.78 18.95 -7.07
N HIS A 291 11.46 20.09 -6.87
CA HIS A 291 11.34 21.25 -7.75
C HIS A 291 11.77 20.95 -9.18
N TRP A 292 12.90 20.24 -9.36
CA TRP A 292 13.37 19.84 -10.68
C TRP A 292 12.41 18.88 -11.38
N LYS A 293 11.93 17.85 -10.68
CA LYS A 293 10.92 16.91 -11.22
C LYS A 293 9.65 17.66 -11.64
N GLY A 294 9.19 18.61 -10.82
CA GLY A 294 8.05 19.46 -11.14
C GLY A 294 8.29 20.34 -12.38
N TYR A 295 9.47 20.94 -12.51
CA TYR A 295 9.83 21.72 -13.69
C TYR A 295 9.85 20.87 -14.97
N VAL A 296 10.49 19.69 -14.92
CA VAL A 296 10.53 18.77 -16.08
C VAL A 296 9.13 18.32 -16.48
N ALA A 297 8.28 17.98 -15.51
CA ALA A 297 6.88 17.60 -15.77
C ALA A 297 6.11 18.74 -16.46
N ARG A 298 6.23 19.98 -15.97
CA ARG A 298 5.61 21.16 -16.59
C ARG A 298 6.13 21.41 -18.00
N LYS A 299 7.44 21.33 -18.22
CA LYS A 299 8.03 21.53 -19.55
C LYS A 299 7.55 20.48 -20.57
N GLN A 300 7.39 19.23 -20.14
CA GLN A 300 6.83 18.16 -20.99
C GLN A 300 5.34 18.35 -21.24
N SER A 301 4.56 18.76 -20.23
CA SER A 301 3.13 19.02 -20.42
C SER A 301 2.87 20.23 -21.31
N THR A 302 3.71 21.28 -21.27
CA THR A 302 3.60 22.42 -22.19
C THR A 302 3.74 21.98 -23.66
N LYS A 303 4.69 21.09 -23.97
CA LYS A 303 4.84 20.53 -25.33
C LYS A 303 3.62 19.71 -25.75
N LYS A 304 3.12 18.83 -24.86
CA LYS A 304 1.91 18.04 -25.12
C LYS A 304 0.67 18.92 -25.30
N LEU A 305 0.56 20.01 -24.53
CA LEU A 305 -0.53 20.98 -24.66
C LEU A 305 -0.46 21.76 -25.96
N MET A 306 0.74 22.12 -26.43
CA MET A 306 0.92 22.76 -27.74
C MET A 306 0.56 21.82 -28.88
N ASP A 307 0.99 20.56 -28.82
CA ASP A 307 0.57 19.52 -29.78
C ASP A 307 -0.95 19.32 -29.78
N LEU A 308 -1.56 19.20 -28.60
CA LEU A 308 -3.01 19.08 -28.46
C LEU A 308 -3.74 20.30 -29.04
N ARG A 309 -3.24 21.52 -28.79
CA ARG A 309 -3.81 22.75 -29.38
C ARG A 309 -3.70 22.75 -30.90
N SER A 310 -2.56 22.35 -31.45
CA SER A 310 -2.35 22.25 -32.90
C SER A 310 -3.35 21.28 -33.52
N ARG A 311 -3.47 20.08 -32.94
CA ARG A 311 -4.44 19.06 -33.38
C ARG A 311 -5.88 19.52 -33.23
N LEU A 312 -6.19 20.23 -32.15
CA LEU A 312 -7.53 20.78 -31.94
C LEU A 312 -7.86 21.86 -32.97
N GLN A 313 -6.93 22.76 -33.27
CA GLN A 313 -7.09 23.77 -34.33
C GLN A 313 -7.24 23.15 -35.71
N GLU A 314 -6.45 22.13 -36.03
CA GLU A 314 -6.54 21.40 -37.30
C GLU A 314 -7.87 20.65 -37.41
N SER A 315 -8.29 19.97 -36.35
CA SER A 315 -9.61 19.33 -36.30
C SER A 315 -10.74 20.35 -36.45
N SER A 316 -10.60 21.55 -35.86
CA SER A 316 -11.57 22.65 -35.95
C SER A 316 -11.67 23.24 -37.35
N LYS A 317 -10.57 23.29 -38.11
CA LYS A 317 -10.57 23.75 -39.51
C LYS A 317 -11.26 22.77 -40.44
N ASN A 318 -11.25 21.48 -40.09
CA ASN A 318 -11.81 20.39 -40.90
C ASN A 318 -13.29 20.08 -40.55
N ILE A 319 -13.96 20.90 -39.73
CA ILE A 319 -15.38 20.72 -39.37
C ILE A 319 -16.25 21.27 -40.49
N ASP A 320 -16.75 20.36 -41.34
CA ASP A 320 -17.89 20.57 -42.21
C ASP A 320 -19.19 20.73 -41.37
N ASP A 321 -20.12 21.60 -41.79
CA ASP A 321 -21.36 21.87 -41.05
C ASP A 321 -22.21 20.60 -40.89
N SER A 322 -22.19 19.68 -41.86
CA SER A 322 -22.83 18.36 -41.76
C SER A 322 -22.26 17.49 -40.62
N LYS A 323 -21.03 17.75 -40.20
CA LYS A 323 -20.31 17.01 -39.15
C LYS A 323 -20.52 17.58 -37.76
N ARG A 324 -21.15 18.76 -37.64
CA ARG A 324 -21.55 19.31 -36.35
C ARG A 324 -22.54 18.35 -35.69
N LEU A 325 -22.33 18.08 -34.41
CA LEU A 325 -23.13 17.12 -33.64
C LEU A 325 -24.64 17.38 -33.81
N ILE A 326 -25.06 18.65 -33.74
CA ILE A 326 -26.46 19.05 -33.90
C ILE A 326 -27.00 18.66 -35.29
N ASN A 327 -26.28 18.94 -36.37
CA ASN A 327 -26.72 18.63 -37.73
C ASN A 327 -26.79 17.12 -38.00
N ARG A 328 -25.86 16.34 -37.44
CA ARG A 328 -25.92 14.88 -37.48
C ARG A 328 -27.13 14.32 -36.73
N LEU A 329 -27.45 14.91 -35.58
CA LEU A 329 -28.60 14.51 -34.76
C LEU A 329 -29.92 14.86 -35.46
N LEU A 330 -30.02 16.03 -36.09
CA LEU A 330 -31.19 16.43 -36.88
C LEU A 330 -31.43 15.46 -38.05
N ALA A 331 -30.37 15.09 -38.77
CA ALA A 331 -30.45 14.09 -39.83
C ALA A 331 -30.88 12.72 -39.28
N ALA A 332 -30.26 12.26 -38.19
CA ALA A 332 -30.61 10.99 -37.54
C ALA A 332 -32.08 10.97 -37.05
N LEU A 333 -32.56 12.09 -36.52
CA LEU A 333 -33.94 12.24 -36.05
C LEU A 333 -34.96 12.10 -37.20
N SER A 334 -34.66 12.70 -38.37
CA SER A 334 -35.52 12.58 -39.55
C SER A 334 -35.65 11.14 -40.07
N LEU A 335 -34.64 10.31 -39.83
CA LEU A 335 -34.60 8.91 -40.26
C LEU A 335 -35.10 7.93 -39.20
N LEU A 336 -35.25 8.37 -37.95
CA LEU A 336 -35.46 7.52 -36.76
C LEU A 336 -36.64 6.56 -36.89
N LEU A 337 -37.77 7.04 -37.43
CA LEU A 337 -38.99 6.23 -37.61
C LEU A 337 -38.90 5.24 -38.79
N ASN A 338 -37.94 5.45 -39.70
CA ASN A 338 -37.76 4.64 -40.92
C ASN A 338 -36.61 3.64 -40.79
N MET A 339 -35.90 3.62 -39.66
CA MET A 339 -34.81 2.68 -39.41
C MET A 339 -35.36 1.26 -39.23
N LYS A 340 -34.82 0.31 -40.00
CA LYS A 340 -35.23 -1.11 -39.95
C LYS A 340 -34.48 -1.91 -38.88
N SER A 341 -33.32 -1.43 -38.45
CA SER A 341 -32.49 -2.12 -37.46
C SER A 341 -32.71 -1.55 -36.06
N LEU A 342 -33.04 -2.42 -35.12
CA LEU A 342 -33.19 -2.07 -33.71
C LEU A 342 -31.87 -1.57 -33.09
N SER A 343 -30.71 -2.05 -33.57
CA SER A 343 -29.41 -1.55 -33.13
C SER A 343 -29.21 -0.08 -33.48
N ASP A 344 -29.70 0.32 -34.65
CA ASP A 344 -29.52 1.67 -35.18
C ASP A 344 -30.48 2.64 -34.48
N ILE A 345 -31.71 2.19 -34.21
CA ILE A 345 -32.68 2.92 -33.36
C ILE A 345 -32.12 3.12 -31.96
N LEU A 346 -31.55 2.08 -31.34
CA LEU A 346 -30.96 2.19 -30.00
C LEU A 346 -29.75 3.13 -29.99
N HIS A 347 -28.83 2.99 -30.94
CA HIS A 347 -27.64 3.84 -31.05
C HIS A 347 -28.02 5.31 -31.26
N THR A 348 -28.98 5.59 -32.14
CA THR A 348 -29.47 6.96 -32.37
C THR A 348 -30.17 7.55 -31.16
N CYS A 349 -31.05 6.80 -30.49
CA CYS A 349 -31.70 7.25 -29.26
C CYS A 349 -30.70 7.49 -28.12
N SER A 350 -29.69 6.64 -27.98
CA SER A 350 -28.62 6.82 -27.00
C SER A 350 -27.78 8.08 -27.27
N THR A 351 -27.48 8.34 -28.55
CA THR A 351 -26.76 9.55 -28.96
C THR A 351 -27.60 10.82 -28.72
N LEU A 352 -28.91 10.76 -28.99
CA LEU A 352 -29.85 11.85 -28.70
C LEU A 352 -29.95 12.13 -27.19
N ASP A 353 -30.06 11.11 -26.35
CA ASP A 353 -30.12 11.24 -24.89
C ASP A 353 -28.85 11.91 -24.35
N LEU A 354 -27.67 11.43 -24.77
CA LEU A 354 -26.39 12.01 -24.36
C LEU A 354 -26.26 13.47 -24.80
N ALA A 355 -26.61 13.80 -26.05
CA ALA A 355 -26.48 15.16 -26.56
C ALA A 355 -27.44 16.14 -25.87
N THR A 356 -28.69 15.73 -25.65
CA THR A 356 -29.69 16.54 -24.94
C THR A 356 -29.38 16.70 -23.46
N GLY A 357 -28.66 15.76 -22.85
CA GLY A 357 -28.18 15.89 -21.47
C GLY A 357 -27.14 16.98 -21.25
N HIS A 358 -26.41 17.39 -22.30
CA HIS A 358 -25.24 18.28 -22.18
C HIS A 358 -25.41 19.67 -22.80
N SER A 359 -26.42 19.92 -23.64
CA SER A 359 -26.56 21.19 -24.37
C SER A 359 -28.00 21.67 -24.50
N GLN A 360 -28.30 22.84 -23.91
CA GLN A 360 -29.60 23.52 -24.08
C GLN A 360 -29.90 23.85 -25.55
N ARG A 361 -28.91 24.41 -26.27
CA ARG A 361 -29.07 24.76 -27.69
C ARG A 361 -29.43 23.54 -28.54
N CYS A 362 -28.86 22.38 -28.22
CA CYS A 362 -29.24 21.12 -28.90
C CYS A 362 -30.71 20.76 -28.65
N CYS A 363 -31.21 20.96 -27.43
CA CYS A 363 -32.61 20.72 -27.08
C CYS A 363 -33.57 21.65 -27.86
N GLU A 364 -33.23 22.94 -27.96
CA GLU A 364 -34.01 23.93 -28.70
C GLU A 364 -34.11 23.59 -30.20
N GLU A 365 -32.97 23.30 -30.84
CA GLU A 365 -32.89 22.95 -32.26
C GLU A 365 -33.63 21.63 -32.57
N LEU A 366 -33.49 20.62 -31.70
CA LEU A 366 -34.22 19.35 -31.85
C LEU A 366 -35.73 19.54 -31.73
N VAL A 367 -36.19 20.34 -30.76
CA VAL A 367 -37.62 20.63 -30.59
C VAL A 367 -38.15 21.42 -31.78
N ALA A 368 -37.40 22.39 -32.30
CA ALA A 368 -37.75 23.13 -33.51
C ALA A 368 -37.89 22.20 -34.73
N ALA A 369 -37.07 21.16 -34.82
CA ALA A 369 -37.14 20.13 -35.86
C ALA A 369 -38.24 19.05 -35.65
N GLY A 370 -39.11 19.20 -34.64
CA GLY A 370 -40.20 18.25 -34.41
C GLY A 370 -39.80 16.98 -33.66
N ALA A 371 -38.74 17.03 -32.84
CA ALA A 371 -38.27 15.88 -32.07
C ALA A 371 -39.35 15.29 -31.15
N ILE A 372 -40.15 16.13 -30.50
CA ILE A 372 -41.16 15.68 -29.53
C ILE A 372 -42.18 14.74 -30.20
N ASP A 373 -42.73 15.13 -31.35
CA ASP A 373 -43.71 14.32 -32.09
C ASP A 373 -43.10 13.00 -32.57
N THR A 374 -41.84 13.05 -33.04
CA THR A 374 -41.09 11.87 -33.50
C THR A 374 -40.83 10.88 -32.36
N LEU A 375 -40.38 11.37 -31.21
CA LEU A 375 -40.11 10.55 -30.02
C LEU A 375 -41.39 9.97 -29.42
N LEU A 376 -42.48 10.75 -29.34
CA LEU A 376 -43.78 10.26 -28.87
C LEU A 376 -44.36 9.17 -29.77
N ARG A 377 -44.21 9.33 -31.09
CA ARG A 377 -44.63 8.30 -32.06
C ARG A 377 -43.78 7.04 -31.91
N LEU A 378 -42.47 7.19 -31.70
CA LEU A 378 -41.57 6.07 -31.47
C LEU A 378 -41.99 5.27 -30.22
N ILE A 379 -42.32 5.94 -29.10
CA ILE A 379 -42.84 5.29 -27.87
C ILE A 379 -44.08 4.44 -28.18
N GLN A 380 -44.98 4.92 -29.04
CA GLN A 380 -46.20 4.19 -29.38
C GLN A 380 -45.94 2.95 -30.25
N THR A 381 -44.89 2.97 -31.07
CA THR A 381 -44.52 1.86 -31.97
C THR A 381 -43.66 0.77 -31.34
N ILE A 382 -42.96 1.07 -30.24
CA ILE A 382 -42.01 0.16 -29.60
C ILE A 382 -42.75 -1.01 -28.92
N SER A 383 -42.27 -2.24 -29.18
CA SER A 383 -42.86 -3.48 -28.64
C SER A 383 -42.35 -3.80 -27.22
N ARG A 384 -42.83 -4.89 -26.61
CA ARG A 384 -42.48 -5.25 -25.21
C ARG A 384 -41.18 -6.06 -25.09
N SER A 385 -40.37 -6.12 -26.14
CA SER A 385 -39.12 -6.89 -26.10
C SER A 385 -38.10 -6.21 -25.17
N ILE A 386 -37.19 -6.99 -24.59
CA ILE A 386 -36.09 -6.46 -23.75
C ILE A 386 -35.31 -5.33 -24.47
N PRO A 387 -34.88 -5.48 -25.75
CA PRO A 387 -34.13 -4.41 -26.41
C PRO A 387 -35.00 -3.17 -26.72
N ASP A 388 -36.31 -3.35 -26.92
CA ASP A 388 -37.25 -2.25 -27.06
C ASP A 388 -37.42 -1.43 -25.76
N GLN A 389 -37.32 -2.07 -24.58
CA GLN A 389 -37.34 -1.36 -23.30
C GLN A 389 -36.10 -0.48 -23.09
N GLU A 390 -34.94 -0.88 -23.60
CA GLU A 390 -33.73 -0.05 -23.59
C GLU A 390 -33.85 1.16 -24.52
N VAL A 391 -34.45 1.00 -25.72
CA VAL A 391 -34.76 2.15 -26.59
C VAL A 391 -35.69 3.12 -25.86
N LEU A 392 -36.76 2.60 -25.26
CA LEU A 392 -37.74 3.39 -24.54
C LEU A 392 -37.12 4.20 -23.40
N LYS A 393 -36.20 3.60 -22.64
CA LYS A 393 -35.45 4.27 -21.57
C LYS A 393 -34.71 5.52 -22.09
N HIS A 394 -33.98 5.40 -23.20
CA HIS A 394 -33.26 6.54 -23.80
C HIS A 394 -34.22 7.60 -24.35
N VAL A 395 -35.33 7.19 -24.96
CA VAL A 395 -36.36 8.13 -25.48
C VAL A 395 -37.03 8.91 -24.34
N LEU A 396 -37.45 8.24 -23.27
CA LEU A 396 -38.02 8.90 -22.10
C LEU A 396 -37.00 9.80 -21.39
N SER A 397 -35.72 9.39 -21.34
CA SER A 397 -34.64 10.21 -20.79
C SER A 397 -34.43 11.46 -21.63
N THR A 398 -34.46 11.35 -22.96
CA THR A 398 -34.40 12.47 -23.89
C THR A 398 -35.55 13.45 -23.65
N LEU A 399 -36.80 12.98 -23.55
CA LEU A 399 -37.95 13.83 -23.24
C LEU A 399 -37.82 14.51 -21.86
N ARG A 400 -37.28 13.81 -20.87
CA ARG A 400 -36.97 14.36 -19.55
C ARG A 400 -35.89 15.44 -19.60
N ASN A 401 -34.87 15.29 -20.45
CA ASN A 401 -33.82 16.28 -20.64
C ASN A 401 -34.41 17.55 -21.27
N LEU A 402 -35.30 17.41 -22.27
CA LEU A 402 -36.02 18.54 -22.87
C LEU A 402 -36.90 19.26 -21.84
N ALA A 403 -37.62 18.50 -21.01
CA ALA A 403 -38.49 19.00 -19.94
C ALA A 403 -37.74 19.73 -18.81
N ARG A 404 -36.41 19.75 -18.80
CA ARG A 404 -35.61 20.57 -17.87
C ARG A 404 -35.77 22.06 -18.12
N TYR A 405 -36.05 22.46 -19.37
CA TYR A 405 -36.13 23.85 -19.77
C TYR A 405 -37.60 24.29 -19.83
N PRO A 406 -38.02 25.32 -19.06
CA PRO A 406 -39.44 25.69 -18.94
C PRO A 406 -40.15 25.96 -20.28
N HIS A 407 -39.49 26.66 -21.20
CA HIS A 407 -40.06 26.96 -22.52
C HIS A 407 -40.25 25.72 -23.40
N LEU A 408 -39.39 24.70 -23.29
CA LEU A 408 -39.54 23.43 -24.01
C LEU A 408 -40.55 22.49 -23.32
N LEU A 409 -40.65 22.56 -21.99
CA LEU A 409 -41.65 21.84 -21.22
C LEU A 409 -43.07 22.28 -21.62
N GLU A 410 -43.29 23.58 -21.83
CA GLU A 410 -44.59 24.06 -22.33
C GLU A 410 -44.92 23.50 -23.71
N VAL A 411 -43.95 23.47 -24.63
CA VAL A 411 -44.13 22.86 -25.95
C VAL A 411 -44.50 21.38 -25.78
N LEU A 412 -43.81 20.63 -24.92
CA LEU A 412 -44.12 19.23 -24.65
C LEU A 412 -45.57 19.05 -24.13
N ILE A 413 -46.03 19.91 -23.22
CA ILE A 413 -47.39 19.87 -22.65
C ILE A 413 -48.46 20.19 -23.71
N GLN A 414 -48.18 21.13 -24.61
CA GLN A 414 -49.12 21.54 -25.65
C GLN A 414 -49.26 20.52 -26.79
N ARG A 415 -48.27 19.64 -27.00
CA ARG A 415 -48.33 18.62 -28.05
C ARG A 415 -49.42 17.58 -27.76
N HIS A 416 -50.15 17.22 -28.81
CA HIS A 416 -51.29 16.32 -28.71
C HIS A 416 -50.87 14.93 -28.19
N ASN A 417 -51.66 14.35 -27.27
CA ASN A 417 -51.42 13.05 -26.65
C ASN A 417 -50.08 12.87 -25.92
N SER A 418 -49.30 13.93 -25.68
CA SER A 418 -47.98 13.81 -25.03
C SER A 418 -48.11 13.29 -23.60
N ILE A 419 -48.93 13.95 -22.79
CA ILE A 419 -49.21 13.59 -21.39
C ILE A 419 -49.84 12.20 -21.32
N GLN A 420 -50.80 11.91 -22.19
CA GLN A 420 -51.42 10.59 -22.26
C GLN A 420 -50.38 9.50 -22.55
N THR A 421 -49.49 9.71 -23.53
CA THR A 421 -48.44 8.73 -23.89
C THR A 421 -47.48 8.51 -22.72
N ILE A 422 -47.04 9.58 -22.04
CA ILE A 422 -46.14 9.50 -20.87
C ILE A 422 -46.82 8.76 -19.70
N VAL A 423 -48.08 9.08 -19.39
CA VAL A 423 -48.84 8.42 -18.32
C VAL A 423 -49.07 6.95 -18.63
N LEU A 424 -49.43 6.61 -19.87
CA LEU A 424 -49.58 5.21 -20.29
C LEU A 424 -48.27 4.43 -20.12
N GLU A 425 -47.15 5.05 -20.45
CA GLU A 425 -45.84 4.39 -20.35
C GLU A 425 -45.35 4.28 -18.90
N LEU A 426 -45.68 5.24 -18.04
CA LEU A 426 -45.50 5.12 -16.60
C LEU A 426 -46.29 3.92 -16.03
N LEU A 427 -47.53 3.73 -16.46
CA LEU A 427 -48.37 2.62 -16.01
C LEU A 427 -47.87 1.26 -16.52
N ARG A 428 -47.23 1.25 -17.70
CA ARG A 428 -46.78 0.05 -18.39
C ARG A 428 -45.41 -0.44 -17.92
N ASN A 429 -44.51 0.45 -17.49
CA ASN A 429 -43.15 0.10 -17.09
C ASN A 429 -43.03 -0.42 -15.64
N LYS A 430 -42.15 -1.40 -15.46
CA LYS A 430 -41.76 -1.93 -14.13
C LYS A 430 -40.29 -1.72 -13.78
N GLU A 431 -39.51 -1.24 -14.73
CA GLU A 431 -38.05 -1.11 -14.67
C GLU A 431 -37.62 0.37 -14.62
N GLU A 432 -36.38 0.69 -15.00
CA GLU A 432 -35.83 2.05 -14.93
C GLU A 432 -36.67 3.11 -15.67
N GLY A 433 -37.33 2.71 -16.76
CA GLY A 433 -38.26 3.57 -17.51
C GLY A 433 -39.40 4.14 -16.65
N PHE A 434 -39.84 3.42 -15.61
CA PHE A 434 -40.86 3.92 -14.67
C PHE A 434 -40.39 5.18 -13.94
N PHE A 435 -39.15 5.16 -13.44
CA PHE A 435 -38.61 6.28 -12.66
C PHE A 435 -38.35 7.51 -13.54
N ILE A 436 -37.89 7.29 -14.78
CA ILE A 436 -37.68 8.38 -15.75
C ILE A 436 -39.03 9.00 -16.14
N ALA A 437 -40.04 8.18 -16.46
CA ALA A 437 -41.39 8.65 -16.75
C ALA A 437 -42.02 9.37 -15.56
N SER A 438 -41.78 8.90 -14.33
CA SER A 438 -42.27 9.53 -13.12
C SER A 438 -41.63 10.90 -12.89
N GLU A 439 -40.31 11.01 -13.05
CA GLU A 439 -39.60 12.29 -12.92
C GLU A 439 -40.10 13.31 -13.96
N LEU A 440 -40.29 12.86 -15.21
CA LEU A 440 -40.88 13.67 -16.27
C LEU A 440 -42.31 14.12 -15.91
N LEU A 441 -43.15 13.21 -15.42
CA LEU A 441 -44.53 13.53 -15.05
C LEU A 441 -44.60 14.48 -13.85
N LYS A 442 -43.70 14.35 -12.85
CA LYS A 442 -43.60 15.31 -11.74
C LYS A 442 -43.24 16.71 -12.24
N LYS A 443 -42.33 16.84 -13.22
CA LYS A 443 -42.02 18.14 -13.84
C LYS A 443 -43.23 18.73 -14.56
N ILE A 444 -44.00 17.91 -15.28
CA ILE A 444 -45.25 18.34 -15.91
C ILE A 444 -46.26 18.82 -14.85
N CYS A 445 -46.48 18.03 -13.79
CA CYS A 445 -47.37 18.38 -12.69
C CYS A 445 -46.88 19.57 -11.84
N SER A 446 -45.63 20.03 -12.01
CA SER A 446 -45.14 21.25 -11.35
C SER A 446 -45.60 22.53 -12.06
N THR A 447 -46.30 22.40 -13.18
CA THR A 447 -46.84 23.54 -13.96
C THR A 447 -48.36 23.48 -13.97
N HIS A 448 -49.02 24.63 -13.77
CA HIS A 448 -50.49 24.72 -13.80
C HIS A 448 -51.09 24.16 -15.09
N LYS A 449 -50.48 24.48 -16.24
CA LYS A 449 -50.90 23.96 -17.56
C LYS A 449 -50.85 22.42 -17.64
N GLY A 450 -49.83 21.81 -17.02
CA GLY A 450 -49.68 20.35 -16.98
C GLY A 450 -50.70 19.68 -16.06
N VAL A 451 -50.96 20.26 -14.88
CA VAL A 451 -52.01 19.80 -13.96
C VAL A 451 -53.37 19.90 -14.65
N ASP A 452 -53.71 21.05 -15.23
CA ASP A 452 -54.97 21.26 -15.95
C ASP A 452 -55.19 20.22 -17.05
N ALA A 453 -54.14 19.91 -17.82
CA ALA A 453 -54.23 18.94 -18.90
C ALA A 453 -54.49 17.51 -18.40
N ILE A 454 -53.92 17.14 -17.23
CA ILE A 454 -54.21 15.85 -16.58
C ILE A 454 -55.61 15.84 -15.99
N LEU A 455 -56.04 16.92 -15.33
CA LEU A 455 -57.36 17.06 -14.72
C LEU A 455 -58.49 17.01 -15.77
N LYS A 456 -58.26 17.57 -16.96
CA LYS A 456 -59.18 17.50 -18.11
C LYS A 456 -59.40 16.07 -18.62
N SER A 457 -58.60 15.08 -18.21
CA SER A 457 -58.77 13.68 -18.57
C SER A 457 -59.09 12.79 -17.35
N PRO A 458 -60.39 12.61 -17.02
CA PRO A 458 -60.82 11.76 -15.90
C PRO A 458 -60.32 10.31 -16.01
N ALA A 459 -60.14 9.81 -17.23
CA ALA A 459 -59.62 8.47 -17.49
C ALA A 459 -58.16 8.31 -17.02
N LEU A 460 -57.30 9.30 -17.27
CA LEU A 460 -55.89 9.28 -16.84
C LEU A 460 -55.79 9.35 -15.31
N LEU A 461 -56.58 10.22 -14.68
CA LEU A 461 -56.67 10.32 -13.22
C LEU A 461 -57.10 9.01 -12.57
N LYS A 462 -58.16 8.36 -13.10
CA LYS A 462 -58.63 7.08 -12.60
C LYS A 462 -57.54 6.01 -12.70
N ARG A 463 -56.78 5.98 -13.80
CA ARG A 463 -55.66 5.04 -13.98
C ARG A 463 -54.52 5.31 -12.99
N LEU A 464 -54.13 6.56 -12.77
CA LEU A 464 -53.11 6.92 -11.78
C LEU A 464 -53.52 6.55 -10.34
N ARG A 465 -54.78 6.79 -9.96
CA ARG A 465 -55.32 6.36 -8.65
C ARG A 465 -55.28 4.84 -8.52
N SER A 466 -55.70 4.12 -9.56
CA SER A 466 -55.67 2.65 -9.56
C SER A 466 -54.25 2.08 -9.44
N LEU A 467 -53.23 2.74 -10.01
CA LEU A 467 -51.82 2.35 -9.85
C LEU A 467 -51.38 2.45 -8.40
N VAL A 468 -51.72 3.56 -7.73
CA VAL A 468 -51.37 3.77 -6.31
C VAL A 468 -52.08 2.74 -5.42
N GLU A 469 -53.36 2.44 -5.68
CA GLU A 469 -54.09 1.39 -4.96
C GLU A 469 -53.47 0.00 -5.17
N GLU A 470 -53.07 -0.33 -6.41
CA GLU A 470 -52.41 -1.60 -6.72
C GLU A 470 -51.03 -1.72 -6.03
N LEU A 471 -50.20 -0.68 -6.08
CA LEU A 471 -48.89 -0.65 -5.42
C LEU A 471 -49.02 -0.68 -3.89
N THR A 472 -50.05 -0.03 -3.34
CA THR A 472 -50.35 -0.07 -1.90
C THR A 472 -50.75 -1.48 -1.46
N ARG A 473 -51.63 -2.15 -2.23
CA ARG A 473 -52.01 -3.56 -1.98
C ARG A 473 -50.81 -4.50 -2.07
N LYS A 474 -49.94 -4.34 -3.08
CA LYS A 474 -48.71 -5.14 -3.22
C LYS A 474 -47.75 -4.94 -2.05
N THR A 475 -47.54 -3.70 -1.64
CA THR A 475 -46.67 -3.34 -0.51
C THR A 475 -47.18 -3.93 0.81
N THR A 476 -48.49 -3.81 1.07
CA THR A 476 -49.12 -4.35 2.29
C THR A 476 -49.10 -5.88 2.32
N TYR A 477 -49.34 -6.55 1.19
CA TYR A 477 -49.21 -8.00 1.06
C TYR A 477 -47.77 -8.50 1.33
N GLN A 478 -46.77 -7.85 0.72
CA GLN A 478 -45.36 -8.19 0.93
C GLN A 478 -44.90 -7.96 2.38
N LYS A 479 -45.45 -6.95 3.08
CA LYS A 479 -45.19 -6.72 4.52
C LYS A 479 -45.79 -7.81 5.41
N ARG A 480 -46.94 -8.38 5.05
CA ARG A 480 -47.63 -9.44 5.83
C ARG A 480 -47.00 -10.82 5.69
N ASN A 481 -46.38 -11.13 4.54
CA ASN A 481 -45.79 -12.44 4.25
C ASN A 481 -44.36 -12.65 4.79
N VAL A 482 -43.87 -11.80 5.70
CA VAL A 482 -42.53 -11.93 6.31
C VAL A 482 -42.57 -12.98 7.42
N ARG A 483 -42.59 -14.27 7.05
CA ARG A 483 -42.29 -15.38 7.98
C ARG A 483 -41.11 -16.18 7.40
N GLY A 484 -39.89 -15.82 7.81
CA GLY A 484 -38.65 -16.56 7.50
C GLY A 484 -37.53 -15.70 6.89
N PRO A 485 -36.29 -16.23 6.81
CA PRO A 485 -35.16 -15.56 6.17
C PRO A 485 -35.47 -15.35 4.68
N THR A 486 -35.60 -14.09 4.27
CA THR A 486 -35.97 -13.72 2.91
C THR A 486 -34.73 -13.72 2.00
N PRO A 487 -34.80 -14.32 0.80
CA PRO A 487 -33.70 -14.29 -0.15
C PRO A 487 -33.44 -12.84 -0.63
N SER A 488 -32.18 -12.49 -0.91
CA SER A 488 -31.78 -11.13 -1.30
C SER A 488 -32.55 -10.58 -2.50
N SER A 489 -33.00 -11.42 -3.43
CA SER A 489 -33.84 -11.03 -4.56
C SER A 489 -35.23 -10.53 -4.15
N ALA A 490 -35.84 -11.13 -3.13
CA ALA A 490 -37.14 -10.70 -2.61
C ALA A 490 -37.07 -9.33 -1.91
N VAL A 491 -35.92 -9.02 -1.30
CA VAL A 491 -35.64 -7.72 -0.68
C VAL A 491 -35.57 -6.62 -1.74
N ILE A 492 -34.85 -6.85 -2.84
CA ILE A 492 -34.72 -5.90 -3.97
C ILE A 492 -36.08 -5.62 -4.61
N VAL A 493 -36.89 -6.66 -4.84
CA VAL A 493 -38.23 -6.51 -5.41
C VAL A 493 -39.14 -5.66 -4.51
N ARG A 494 -39.06 -5.88 -3.19
CA ARG A 494 -39.83 -5.12 -2.21
C ARG A 494 -39.41 -3.65 -2.15
N GLU A 495 -38.12 -3.38 -2.10
CA GLU A 495 -37.58 -2.02 -2.10
C GLU A 495 -37.98 -1.27 -3.38
N ASN A 496 -37.94 -1.94 -4.54
CA ASN A 496 -38.39 -1.36 -5.80
C ASN A 496 -39.90 -1.03 -5.77
N THR A 497 -40.76 -1.94 -5.27
CA THR A 497 -42.20 -1.64 -5.14
C THR A 497 -42.50 -0.50 -4.17
N ASP A 498 -41.78 -0.42 -3.05
CA ASP A 498 -41.91 0.67 -2.08
C ASP A 498 -41.49 2.02 -2.70
N ARG A 499 -40.38 2.03 -3.46
CA ARG A 499 -39.93 3.22 -4.20
C ARG A 499 -40.95 3.67 -5.25
N ARG A 500 -41.51 2.73 -6.03
CA ARG A 500 -42.53 3.04 -7.04
C ARG A 500 -43.81 3.60 -6.41
N LEU A 501 -44.22 3.08 -5.26
CA LEU A 501 -45.36 3.62 -4.51
C LEU A 501 -45.10 5.06 -4.06
N LYS A 502 -43.90 5.35 -3.56
CA LYS A 502 -43.52 6.71 -3.15
C LYS A 502 -43.60 7.71 -4.32
N GLU A 503 -43.04 7.34 -5.47
CA GLU A 503 -43.07 8.17 -6.69
C GLU A 503 -44.51 8.42 -7.18
N ALA A 504 -45.34 7.38 -7.25
CA ALA A 504 -46.72 7.49 -7.72
C ALA A 504 -47.61 8.31 -6.76
N THR A 505 -47.39 8.18 -5.44
CA THR A 505 -48.11 8.99 -4.44
C THR A 505 -47.69 10.45 -4.48
N GLU A 506 -46.42 10.75 -4.75
CA GLU A 506 -45.93 12.12 -4.93
C GLU A 506 -46.59 12.79 -6.16
N ILE A 507 -46.71 12.09 -7.28
CA ILE A 507 -47.43 12.59 -8.47
C ILE A 507 -48.88 12.93 -8.13
N LEU A 508 -49.60 12.07 -7.40
CA LEU A 508 -50.98 12.36 -6.99
C LEU A 508 -51.07 13.57 -6.04
N LYS A 509 -50.09 13.76 -5.16
CA LYS A 509 -50.06 14.94 -4.27
C LYS A 509 -49.92 16.24 -5.05
N LEU A 510 -49.04 16.26 -6.06
CA LEU A 510 -48.87 17.42 -6.96
C LEU A 510 -50.15 17.73 -7.77
N LEU A 511 -51.03 16.75 -7.99
CA LEU A 511 -52.31 16.96 -8.66
C LEU A 511 -53.43 17.46 -7.72
N ILE A 512 -53.31 17.24 -6.41
CA ILE A 512 -54.28 17.68 -5.39
C ILE A 512 -53.92 19.08 -4.87
N HIS A 513 -52.63 19.40 -4.84
CA HIS A 513 -52.09 20.70 -4.48
C HIS A 513 -51.28 21.26 -5.66
N PRO A 514 -51.97 21.79 -6.70
CA PRO A 514 -51.34 22.26 -7.93
C PRO A 514 -50.44 23.49 -7.74
#